data_AF-A0A553HT07-F1
#
_entry.id   AF-A0A553HT07-F1
#
_cell.length_a   1.000
_cell.length_b   1.000
_cell.length_c   1.000
_cell.angle_alpha   90.00
_cell.angle_beta   90.00
_cell.angle_gamma   90.00
#
_symmetry.space_group_name_H-M   'P 1'
#
loop_
_entity.id
_entity.type
_entity.pdbx_description
1 polymer ?
#
loop_
_entity_poly.entity_id
_entity_poly.type
_entity_poly.pdbx_seq_one_letter_code
_entity_poly.pdbx_strand_id
1 'polypeptide(L)'
;MSDAPPFPSPTKRWHTKAQPCGSPSRPEVSAKGKSVLITGGGTTGIGGETARYFAAAGAARIALVGRREKPLADNKAFIESKYPGVEITILSADVTKPGDVEKAFSQFAQAGKIDVLIHSAALIGPREDVTMADGATYLDAIQANLAGAFWVSRYLVQHGAADAVAVAINSWGAHLSLNNDFSSYCVAKMAVYRLWDTVAIANPNLSIFHTQPGVVLTELNLSVGGAESFENVKTDDVSLPASFNLWLASPEARFLRGKFLWCNWDIDELKAQAKELESGPELSIGLVGWPGYSDGKYSDLIISCGGKEHQVHKALEEHKQVVNLPDDDPNAVEIMVYYLYHGGYHAPQHTTSKDQIAQDNTSKPLSPEQLLVREPSTNSTLDGATADFTPSISGPRVISLDLALHAAVYAVAEKYAIHGLKNLAMRKFKRTATEYWDSNDFLEAVRGAYACTADTNRGLKDIVVTILHEHPTLLDKEETQLILKESNMLAYDLVMYARHSNPST
;
A
#
# COMPACT_ATOMS: atom_id res chain seq x y z
N MET A 1 -14.18 -28.03 21.08
CA MET A 1 -13.30 -27.21 21.92
C MET A 1 -13.26 -25.85 21.26
N SER A 2 -13.51 -24.76 22.00
CA SER A 2 -13.75 -23.42 21.44
C SER A 2 -12.77 -23.03 20.32
N ASP A 3 -13.27 -22.93 19.08
CA ASP A 3 -12.55 -22.39 17.90
C ASP A 3 -12.38 -20.87 17.96
N ALA A 4 -12.78 -20.22 19.06
CA ALA A 4 -12.65 -18.79 19.24
C ALA A 4 -11.16 -18.38 19.35
N PRO A 5 -10.75 -17.28 18.68
CA PRO A 5 -9.41 -16.73 18.80
C PRO A 5 -9.02 -16.43 20.26
N PRO A 6 -7.81 -16.82 20.71
CA PRO A 6 -7.33 -16.53 22.05
C PRO A 6 -6.90 -15.06 22.24
N PHE A 7 -6.79 -14.30 21.15
CA PHE A 7 -6.46 -12.88 21.13
C PHE A 7 -7.45 -12.13 20.22
N PRO A 8 -7.57 -10.79 20.35
CA PRO A 8 -8.32 -9.98 19.39
C PRO A 8 -7.94 -10.33 17.95
N SER A 9 -8.93 -10.61 17.11
CA SER A 9 -8.72 -11.16 15.78
C SER A 9 -9.74 -10.58 14.79
N PRO A 10 -9.31 -10.15 13.58
CA PRO A 10 -10.20 -9.78 12.48
C PRO A 10 -10.82 -11.00 11.79
N THR A 11 -10.43 -12.21 12.20
CA THR A 11 -10.92 -13.49 11.67
C THR A 11 -11.53 -14.33 12.79
N LYS A 12 -12.60 -15.04 12.48
CA LYS A 12 -13.29 -15.99 13.37
C LYS A 12 -12.49 -17.27 13.55
N ARG A 13 -11.83 -17.75 12.48
CA ARG A 13 -11.00 -18.95 12.52
C ARG A 13 -9.57 -18.63 12.98
N TRP A 14 -9.05 -19.45 13.89
CA TRP A 14 -7.68 -19.33 14.42
C TRP A 14 -6.88 -20.60 14.13
N HIS A 15 -5.77 -20.45 13.42
CA HIS A 15 -4.91 -21.56 13.01
C HIS A 15 -3.68 -21.68 13.90
N THR A 16 -3.27 -22.92 14.15
CA THR A 16 -2.02 -23.25 14.88
C THR A 16 -1.04 -24.05 14.03
N LYS A 17 -1.38 -24.30 12.76
CA LYS A 17 -0.61 -25.07 11.77
C LYS A 17 -0.78 -24.47 10.37
N ALA A 18 -0.05 -24.99 9.39
CA ALA A 18 -0.19 -24.59 8.01
C ALA A 18 -1.65 -24.59 7.51
N GLN A 19 -2.03 -23.51 6.84
CA GLN A 19 -3.36 -23.36 6.25
C GLN A 19 -3.38 -23.94 4.83
N PRO A 20 -4.49 -24.55 4.37
CA PRO A 20 -4.61 -25.05 2.98
C PRO A 20 -4.29 -23.98 1.93
N CYS A 21 -4.67 -22.73 2.19
CA CYS A 21 -4.43 -21.60 1.30
C CYS A 21 -2.95 -21.20 1.21
N GLY A 22 -2.15 -21.51 2.21
CA GLY A 22 -0.70 -21.36 2.18
C GLY A 22 0.05 -22.62 1.72
N SER A 23 -0.65 -23.63 1.19
CA SER A 23 -0.02 -24.88 0.76
C SER A 23 0.91 -24.66 -0.44
N PRO A 24 2.16 -25.16 -0.42
CA PRO A 24 3.10 -25.00 -1.53
C PRO A 24 2.67 -25.72 -2.82
N SER A 25 1.70 -26.63 -2.76
CA SER A 25 1.13 -27.29 -3.94
C SER A 25 0.12 -26.42 -4.70
N ARG A 26 -0.33 -25.30 -4.14
CA ARG A 26 -1.30 -24.42 -4.80
C ARG A 26 -0.64 -23.61 -5.92
N PRO A 27 -1.22 -23.57 -7.14
CA PRO A 27 -0.69 -22.76 -8.23
C PRO A 27 -0.63 -21.27 -7.90
N GLU A 28 -1.58 -20.75 -7.11
CA GLU A 28 -1.68 -19.32 -6.82
C GLU A 28 -0.55 -18.80 -5.92
N VAL A 29 0.10 -19.68 -5.15
CA VAL A 29 1.25 -19.35 -4.29
C VAL A 29 2.58 -19.86 -4.86
N SER A 30 2.59 -20.24 -6.15
CA SER A 30 3.80 -20.76 -6.79
C SER A 30 4.96 -19.78 -6.71
N ALA A 31 6.13 -20.30 -6.36
CA ALA A 31 7.40 -19.57 -6.37
C ALA A 31 8.21 -19.84 -7.64
N LYS A 32 7.62 -20.42 -8.69
CA LYS A 32 8.35 -20.79 -9.91
C LYS A 32 9.09 -19.60 -10.51
N GLY A 33 10.38 -19.78 -10.75
CA GLY A 33 11.25 -18.74 -11.30
C GLY A 33 11.72 -17.69 -10.29
N LYS A 34 11.27 -17.75 -9.03
CA LYS A 34 11.58 -16.74 -8.01
C LYS A 34 12.92 -16.99 -7.32
N SER A 35 13.60 -15.88 -7.03
CA SER A 35 14.81 -15.80 -6.21
C SER A 35 14.46 -15.40 -4.79
N VAL A 36 14.70 -16.29 -3.82
CA VAL A 36 14.28 -16.09 -2.43
C VAL A 36 15.51 -15.99 -1.52
N LEU A 37 15.62 -14.92 -0.73
CA LEU A 37 16.66 -14.78 0.29
C LEU A 37 16.04 -14.87 1.69
N ILE A 38 16.61 -15.69 2.57
CA ILE A 38 16.05 -15.95 3.89
C ILE A 38 17.13 -15.80 4.95
N THR A 39 17.00 -14.80 5.82
CA THR A 39 17.85 -14.71 7.02
C THR A 39 17.32 -15.65 8.11
N GLY A 40 18.21 -16.26 8.89
CA GLY A 40 17.83 -17.31 9.83
C GLY A 40 17.42 -18.63 9.15
N GLY A 41 18.01 -18.95 7.99
CA GLY A 41 17.66 -20.11 7.15
C GLY A 41 18.22 -21.47 7.60
N GLY A 42 18.62 -21.61 8.87
CA GLY A 42 19.19 -22.86 9.40
C GLY A 42 18.17 -24.01 9.48
N THR A 43 18.59 -25.18 9.96
CA THR A 43 17.69 -26.34 10.11
C THR A 43 16.55 -26.15 11.11
N THR A 44 16.75 -25.27 12.09
CA THR A 44 15.78 -24.98 13.15
C THR A 44 15.08 -23.64 12.91
N GLY A 45 13.84 -23.53 13.38
CA GLY A 45 13.09 -22.28 13.41
C GLY A 45 12.34 -21.92 12.13
N ILE A 46 11.74 -20.72 12.16
CA ILE A 46 10.74 -20.27 11.17
C ILE A 46 11.37 -20.05 9.79
N GLY A 47 12.54 -19.40 9.72
CA GLY A 47 13.22 -19.14 8.44
C GLY A 47 13.61 -20.43 7.71
N GLY A 48 14.11 -21.42 8.44
CA GLY A 48 14.44 -22.74 7.92
C GLY A 48 13.26 -23.48 7.29
N GLU A 49 12.12 -23.50 7.99
CA GLU A 49 10.89 -24.12 7.48
C GLU A 49 10.31 -23.33 6.31
N THR A 50 10.34 -22.00 6.38
CA THR A 50 9.89 -21.13 5.29
C THR A 50 10.69 -21.41 4.01
N ALA A 51 12.00 -21.67 4.11
CA ALA A 51 12.83 -22.06 2.97
C ALA A 51 12.36 -23.37 2.32
N ARG A 52 11.98 -24.36 3.13
CA ARG A 52 11.45 -25.65 2.64
C ARG A 52 10.10 -25.47 1.94
N TYR A 53 9.27 -24.53 2.40
CA TYR A 53 8.01 -24.17 1.76
C TYR A 53 8.23 -23.49 0.40
N PHE A 54 9.16 -22.54 0.30
CA PHE A 54 9.52 -21.93 -0.99
C PHE A 54 10.11 -22.94 -1.97
N ALA A 55 10.95 -23.87 -1.50
CA ALA A 55 11.48 -24.95 -2.32
C ALA A 55 10.36 -25.87 -2.83
N ALA A 56 9.42 -26.25 -1.95
CA ALA A 56 8.25 -27.04 -2.31
C ALA A 56 7.33 -26.33 -3.32
N ALA A 57 7.25 -24.99 -3.25
CA ALA A 57 6.48 -24.15 -4.18
C ALA A 57 7.21 -23.89 -5.52
N GLY A 58 8.41 -24.46 -5.70
CA GLY A 58 9.14 -24.43 -6.96
C GLY A 58 10.04 -23.21 -7.16
N ALA A 59 10.49 -22.54 -6.08
CA ALA A 59 11.52 -21.49 -6.17
C ALA A 59 12.67 -21.91 -7.08
N ALA A 60 13.17 -21.00 -7.92
CA ALA A 60 14.31 -21.31 -8.79
C ALA A 60 15.61 -21.37 -7.98
N ARG A 61 15.79 -20.40 -7.07
CA ARG A 61 16.96 -20.31 -6.22
C ARG A 61 16.64 -19.74 -4.84
N ILE A 62 17.29 -20.28 -3.81
CA ILE A 62 17.11 -19.88 -2.41
C ILE A 62 18.47 -19.63 -1.75
N ALA A 63 18.66 -18.46 -1.19
CA ALA A 63 19.77 -18.15 -0.30
C ALA A 63 19.39 -18.36 1.17
N LEU A 64 20.11 -19.24 1.86
CA LEU A 64 20.02 -19.46 3.29
C LEU A 64 21.11 -18.66 3.99
N VAL A 65 20.72 -17.62 4.72
CA VAL A 65 21.64 -16.71 5.42
C VAL A 65 21.61 -16.98 6.92
N GLY A 66 22.78 -17.10 7.54
CA GLY A 66 22.90 -17.23 8.99
C GLY A 66 24.35 -17.31 9.45
N ARG A 67 24.59 -17.23 10.77
CA ARG A 67 25.97 -17.19 11.33
C ARG A 67 26.68 -18.54 11.34
N ARG A 68 25.92 -19.63 11.52
CA ARG A 68 26.47 -20.98 11.70
C ARG A 68 26.33 -21.74 10.39
N GLU A 69 27.44 -22.19 9.83
CA GLU A 69 27.46 -22.88 8.53
C GLU A 69 26.76 -24.25 8.57
N LYS A 70 27.00 -25.05 9.61
CA LYS A 70 26.47 -26.42 9.72
C LYS A 70 24.92 -26.48 9.62
N PRO A 71 24.13 -25.70 10.39
CA PRO A 71 22.67 -25.67 10.21
C PRO A 71 22.22 -25.23 8.82
N LEU A 72 22.97 -24.36 8.12
CA LEU A 72 22.63 -23.95 6.75
C LEU A 72 22.89 -25.10 5.77
N ALA A 73 24.06 -25.73 5.89
CA ALA A 73 24.46 -26.86 5.05
C ALA A 73 23.51 -28.06 5.20
N ASP A 74 23.09 -28.37 6.43
CA ASP A 74 22.12 -29.43 6.70
C ASP A 74 20.75 -29.13 6.09
N ASN A 75 20.28 -27.88 6.16
CA ASN A 75 19.01 -27.49 5.57
C ASN A 75 19.07 -27.48 4.04
N LYS A 76 20.19 -27.04 3.47
CA LYS A 76 20.50 -27.17 2.03
C LYS A 76 20.41 -28.63 1.59
N ALA A 77 21.13 -29.53 2.26
CA ALA A 77 21.13 -30.96 1.92
C ALA A 77 19.71 -31.56 1.99
N PHE A 78 18.93 -31.20 3.02
CA PHE A 78 17.53 -31.63 3.13
C PHE A 78 16.69 -31.15 1.94
N ILE A 79 16.77 -29.86 1.60
CA ILE A 79 16.01 -29.27 0.50
C ILE A 79 16.40 -29.89 -0.84
N GLU A 80 17.71 -30.00 -1.14
CA GLU A 80 18.22 -30.56 -2.39
C GLU A 80 17.84 -32.04 -2.56
N SER A 81 17.77 -32.80 -1.46
CA SER A 81 17.34 -34.20 -1.50
C SER A 81 15.86 -34.36 -1.91
N LYS A 82 15.02 -33.39 -1.58
CA LYS A 82 13.57 -33.44 -1.82
C LYS A 82 13.15 -32.67 -3.08
N TYR A 83 13.90 -31.63 -3.44
CA TYR A 83 13.60 -30.71 -4.53
C TYR A 83 14.87 -30.42 -5.36
N PRO A 84 15.36 -31.39 -6.14
CA PRO A 84 16.65 -31.28 -6.85
C PRO A 84 16.70 -30.20 -7.94
N GLY A 85 15.55 -29.63 -8.32
CA GLY A 85 15.46 -28.53 -9.28
C GLY A 85 15.64 -27.13 -8.68
N VAL A 86 15.85 -27.02 -7.37
CA VAL A 86 15.99 -25.74 -6.65
C VAL A 86 17.47 -25.51 -6.36
N GLU A 87 18.03 -24.39 -6.81
CA GLU A 87 19.40 -24.00 -6.49
C GLU A 87 19.47 -23.43 -5.07
N ILE A 88 20.24 -24.04 -4.17
CA ILE A 88 20.40 -23.55 -2.79
C ILE A 88 21.80 -22.97 -2.58
N THR A 89 21.89 -21.72 -2.15
CA THR A 89 23.16 -21.10 -1.73
C THR A 89 23.15 -20.91 -0.21
N ILE A 90 24.23 -21.30 0.47
CA ILE A 90 24.43 -20.95 1.88
C ILE A 90 25.33 -19.72 1.97
N LEU A 91 24.98 -18.77 2.82
CA LEU A 91 25.72 -17.53 3.03
C LEU A 91 25.95 -17.33 4.52
N SER A 92 27.19 -17.55 4.96
CA SER A 92 27.57 -17.27 6.33
C SER A 92 27.67 -15.76 6.54
N ALA A 93 26.77 -15.20 7.34
CA ALA A 93 26.72 -13.77 7.60
C ALA A 93 26.13 -13.47 8.99
N ASP A 94 26.75 -12.55 9.71
CA ASP A 94 26.12 -11.87 10.83
C ASP A 94 25.36 -10.64 10.34
N VAL A 95 24.03 -10.66 10.46
CA VAL A 95 23.19 -9.55 9.99
C VAL A 95 23.48 -8.22 10.69
N THR A 96 24.12 -8.24 11.86
CA THR A 96 24.54 -7.02 12.57
C THR A 96 25.78 -6.37 11.97
N LYS A 97 26.50 -7.06 11.07
CA LYS A 97 27.74 -6.59 10.45
C LYS A 97 27.48 -6.16 9.01
N PRO A 98 27.65 -4.87 8.65
CA PRO A 98 27.29 -4.37 7.32
C PRO A 98 28.03 -5.06 6.18
N GLY A 99 29.34 -5.36 6.36
CA GLY A 99 30.15 -6.02 5.33
C GLY A 99 29.73 -7.48 5.06
N ASP A 100 29.26 -8.20 6.08
CA ASP A 100 28.75 -9.56 5.92
C ASP A 100 27.45 -9.55 5.10
N VAL A 101 26.54 -8.63 5.41
CA VAL A 101 25.25 -8.50 4.70
C VAL A 101 25.48 -8.04 3.26
N GLU A 102 26.35 -7.06 3.05
CA GLU A 102 26.73 -6.59 1.71
C GLU A 102 27.25 -7.73 0.84
N LYS A 103 28.20 -8.50 1.37
CA LYS A 103 28.80 -9.64 0.67
C LYS A 103 27.75 -10.70 0.35
N ALA A 104 26.91 -11.06 1.32
CA ALA A 104 25.86 -12.07 1.13
C ALA A 104 24.84 -11.65 0.05
N PHE A 105 24.32 -10.42 0.14
CA PHE A 105 23.35 -9.91 -0.84
C PHE A 105 23.98 -9.76 -2.23
N SER A 106 25.18 -9.18 -2.31
CA SER A 106 25.89 -9.01 -3.58
C SER A 106 26.17 -10.35 -4.25
N GLN A 107 26.64 -11.34 -3.49
CA GLN A 107 26.91 -12.69 -4.01
C GLN A 107 25.64 -13.34 -4.56
N PHE A 108 24.53 -13.30 -3.82
CA PHE A 108 23.28 -13.89 -4.32
C PHE A 108 22.71 -13.11 -5.51
N ALA A 109 22.88 -11.79 -5.54
CA ALA A 109 22.38 -10.94 -6.60
C ALA A 109 23.12 -11.12 -7.95
N GLN A 110 24.27 -11.78 -7.98
CA GLN A 110 25.04 -12.02 -9.22
C GLN A 110 24.25 -12.81 -10.27
N ALA A 111 23.45 -13.78 -9.84
CA ALA A 111 22.64 -14.61 -10.73
C ALA A 111 21.22 -14.04 -10.96
N GLY A 112 20.93 -12.81 -10.53
CA GLY A 112 19.66 -12.13 -10.75
C GLY A 112 19.19 -11.29 -9.57
N LYS A 113 18.10 -10.55 -9.74
CA LYS A 113 17.47 -9.77 -8.66
C LYS A 113 16.82 -10.67 -7.61
N ILE A 114 16.62 -10.12 -6.40
CA ILE A 114 15.92 -10.81 -5.30
C ILE A 114 14.43 -10.52 -5.42
N ASP A 115 13.61 -11.54 -5.63
CA ASP A 115 12.15 -11.40 -5.71
C ASP A 115 11.49 -11.38 -4.34
N VAL A 116 11.99 -12.20 -3.41
CA VAL A 116 11.40 -12.38 -2.09
C VAL A 116 12.48 -12.38 -1.02
N LEU A 117 12.27 -11.60 0.03
CA LEU A 117 13.05 -11.61 1.26
C LEU A 117 12.19 -12.07 2.43
N ILE A 118 12.69 -13.05 3.18
CA ILE A 118 12.18 -13.40 4.51
C ILE A 118 13.23 -12.99 5.54
N HIS A 119 12.93 -11.95 6.31
CA HIS A 119 13.81 -11.49 7.38
C HIS A 119 13.40 -12.16 8.70
N SER A 120 14.02 -13.30 9.02
CA SER A 120 13.74 -14.07 10.26
C SER A 120 14.79 -13.90 11.35
N ALA A 121 16.00 -13.45 11.03
CA ALA A 121 17.09 -13.32 12.00
C ALA A 121 16.73 -12.31 13.10
N ALA A 122 16.78 -12.74 14.35
CA ALA A 122 16.46 -11.93 15.53
C ALA A 122 17.16 -12.50 16.77
N LEU A 123 17.21 -11.69 17.83
CA LEU A 123 17.61 -12.12 19.16
C LEU A 123 16.68 -11.52 20.21
N ILE A 124 16.48 -12.20 21.36
CA ILE A 124 15.55 -11.73 22.38
C ILE A 124 16.18 -10.68 23.30
N GLY A 125 17.44 -10.88 23.69
CA GLY A 125 18.11 -10.01 24.67
C GLY A 125 17.93 -10.52 26.10
N PRO A 126 18.35 -9.74 27.11
CA PRO A 126 18.24 -10.12 28.52
C PRO A 126 16.77 -10.18 28.97
N ARG A 127 16.46 -11.10 29.90
CA ARG A 127 15.12 -11.27 30.50
C ARG A 127 15.07 -10.64 31.88
N GLU A 128 15.11 -9.32 31.90
CA GLU A 128 15.21 -8.56 33.15
C GLU A 128 14.24 -7.39 33.11
N ASP A 129 13.69 -7.07 34.28
CA ASP A 129 12.94 -5.84 34.48
C ASP A 129 13.82 -4.63 34.13
N VAL A 130 13.24 -3.59 33.55
CA VAL A 130 13.98 -2.39 33.11
C VAL A 130 14.77 -1.72 34.24
N THR A 131 14.36 -1.89 35.51
CA THR A 131 15.05 -1.36 36.69
C THR A 131 16.24 -2.22 37.12
N MET A 132 16.28 -3.48 36.70
CA MET A 132 17.29 -4.46 37.07
C MET A 132 18.25 -4.80 35.94
N ALA A 133 17.87 -4.49 34.70
CA ALA A 133 18.64 -4.83 33.51
C ALA A 133 19.99 -4.12 33.46
N ASP A 134 21.04 -4.84 33.07
CA ASP A 134 22.30 -4.21 32.67
C ASP A 134 22.05 -3.33 31.43
N GLY A 135 22.26 -2.02 31.57
CA GLY A 135 21.92 -1.04 30.54
C GLY A 135 22.65 -1.26 29.21
N ALA A 136 23.90 -1.74 29.23
CA ALA A 136 24.64 -2.03 28.01
C ALA A 136 24.05 -3.23 27.28
N THR A 137 23.82 -4.34 27.99
CA THR A 137 23.22 -5.57 27.44
C THR A 137 21.81 -5.32 26.92
N TYR A 138 21.03 -4.50 27.62
CA TYR A 138 19.69 -4.07 27.21
C TYR A 138 19.71 -3.32 25.88
N LEU A 139 20.56 -2.29 25.76
CA LEU A 139 20.68 -1.47 24.56
C LEU A 139 21.31 -2.23 23.39
N ASP A 140 22.26 -3.12 23.65
CA ASP A 140 22.89 -3.97 22.63
C ASP A 140 21.88 -4.92 21.97
N ALA A 141 20.92 -5.45 22.74
CA ALA A 141 19.86 -6.30 22.19
C ALA A 141 18.94 -5.53 21.24
N ILE A 142 18.60 -4.29 21.59
CA ILE A 142 17.83 -3.37 20.73
C ILE A 142 18.63 -3.07 19.47
N GLN A 143 19.88 -2.64 19.65
CA GLN A 143 20.77 -2.27 18.55
C GLN A 143 21.00 -3.42 17.58
N ALA A 144 21.20 -4.65 18.07
CA ALA A 144 21.45 -5.80 17.22
C ALA A 144 20.25 -6.16 16.32
N ASN A 145 19.02 -6.16 16.86
CA ASN A 145 17.83 -6.39 16.05
C ASN A 145 17.60 -5.26 15.03
N LEU A 146 17.74 -4.00 15.47
CA LEU A 146 17.54 -2.84 14.60
C LEU A 146 18.60 -2.76 13.49
N ALA A 147 19.88 -2.93 13.83
CA ALA A 147 20.98 -2.94 12.87
C ALA A 147 20.82 -4.10 11.87
N GLY A 148 20.46 -5.29 12.35
CA GLY A 148 20.16 -6.44 11.51
C GLY A 148 19.10 -6.15 10.45
N ALA A 149 17.97 -5.58 10.88
CA ALA A 149 16.90 -5.18 9.97
C ALA A 149 17.32 -4.03 9.04
N PHE A 150 18.12 -3.08 9.52
CA PHE A 150 18.58 -1.93 8.73
C PHE A 150 19.47 -2.36 7.57
N TRP A 151 20.50 -3.17 7.82
CA TRP A 151 21.38 -3.63 6.76
C TRP A 151 20.64 -4.48 5.74
N VAL A 152 19.80 -5.42 6.21
CA VAL A 152 19.02 -6.29 5.34
C VAL A 152 18.04 -5.49 4.46
N SER A 153 17.33 -4.51 5.01
CA SER A 153 16.40 -3.68 4.23
C SER A 153 17.12 -2.79 3.23
N ARG A 154 18.26 -2.18 3.61
CA ARG A 154 19.10 -1.40 2.71
C ARG A 154 19.54 -2.22 1.49
N TYR A 155 20.06 -3.43 1.71
CA TYR A 155 20.55 -4.25 0.61
C TYR A 155 19.42 -4.92 -0.19
N LEU A 156 18.23 -5.13 0.40
CA LEU A 156 17.04 -5.46 -0.40
C LEU A 156 16.70 -4.35 -1.37
N VAL A 157 16.67 -3.08 -0.94
CA VAL A 157 16.36 -1.96 -1.84
C VAL A 157 17.37 -1.87 -3.00
N GLN A 158 18.64 -2.20 -2.75
CA GLN A 158 19.68 -2.16 -3.77
C GLN A 158 19.65 -3.35 -4.75
N HIS A 159 19.39 -4.56 -4.25
CA HIS A 159 19.51 -5.80 -5.02
C HIS A 159 18.17 -6.49 -5.35
N GLY A 160 17.08 -6.00 -4.81
CA GLY A 160 15.72 -6.49 -5.04
C GLY A 160 15.21 -6.21 -6.45
N ALA A 161 14.25 -7.01 -6.88
CA ALA A 161 13.40 -6.70 -8.02
C ALA A 161 12.57 -5.44 -7.74
N ALA A 162 12.09 -4.77 -8.80
CA ALA A 162 11.33 -3.52 -8.65
C ALA A 162 10.05 -3.69 -7.82
N ASP A 163 9.43 -4.86 -7.88
CA ASP A 163 8.21 -5.26 -7.16
C ASP A 163 8.48 -6.30 -6.06
N ALA A 164 9.72 -6.36 -5.55
CA ALA A 164 10.12 -7.39 -4.59
C ALA A 164 9.25 -7.39 -3.32
N VAL A 165 9.11 -8.58 -2.74
CA VAL A 165 8.35 -8.81 -1.51
C VAL A 165 9.31 -8.95 -0.34
N ALA A 166 9.01 -8.30 0.77
CA ALA A 166 9.69 -8.51 2.04
C ALA A 166 8.68 -8.93 3.12
N VAL A 167 8.96 -10.03 3.80
CA VAL A 167 8.26 -10.41 5.03
C VAL A 167 9.23 -10.24 6.20
N ALA A 168 9.00 -9.20 6.99
CA ALA A 168 9.74 -8.93 8.22
C ALA A 168 9.08 -9.67 9.38
N ILE A 169 9.69 -10.77 9.85
CA ILE A 169 9.18 -11.52 10.98
C ILE A 169 9.37 -10.68 12.25
N ASN A 170 8.24 -10.20 12.76
CA ASN A 170 8.12 -9.32 13.89
C ASN A 170 7.71 -10.12 15.14
N SER A 171 7.12 -9.44 16.12
CA SER A 171 6.57 -10.05 17.32
C SER A 171 5.30 -9.33 17.75
N TRP A 172 4.37 -10.02 18.41
CA TRP A 172 3.29 -9.35 19.14
C TRP A 172 3.82 -8.31 20.13
N GLY A 173 5.09 -8.41 20.59
CA GLY A 173 5.71 -7.45 21.50
C GLY A 173 5.93 -6.07 20.87
N ALA A 174 5.74 -5.94 19.55
CA ALA A 174 5.74 -4.65 18.87
C ALA A 174 4.45 -3.84 19.09
N HIS A 175 3.32 -4.47 19.42
CA HIS A 175 2.02 -3.80 19.55
C HIS A 175 1.20 -4.18 20.78
N LEU A 176 1.52 -5.30 21.44
CA LEU A 176 0.95 -5.68 22.72
C LEU A 176 1.94 -5.39 23.84
N SER A 177 1.45 -4.79 24.92
CA SER A 177 2.19 -4.69 26.17
C SER A 177 2.32 -6.08 26.78
N LEU A 178 3.52 -6.66 26.70
CA LEU A 178 3.89 -7.88 27.41
C LEU A 178 4.31 -7.55 28.86
N ASN A 179 4.76 -8.57 29.59
CA ASN A 179 5.41 -8.39 30.89
C ASN A 179 6.78 -7.70 30.75
N ASN A 180 7.34 -7.26 31.88
CA ASN A 180 8.58 -6.48 31.92
C ASN A 180 9.81 -7.28 31.44
N ASP A 181 9.77 -8.62 31.49
CA ASP A 181 10.88 -9.51 31.14
C ASP A 181 11.28 -9.47 29.66
N PHE A 182 10.43 -8.93 28.78
CA PHE A 182 10.71 -8.83 27.35
C PHE A 182 10.85 -7.38 26.88
N SER A 183 11.07 -6.43 27.79
CA SER A 183 11.05 -5.00 27.49
C SER A 183 12.02 -4.59 26.37
N SER A 184 13.30 -5.03 26.42
CA SER A 184 14.28 -4.74 25.35
C SER A 184 13.85 -5.33 24.00
N TYR A 185 13.27 -6.53 24.00
CA TYR A 185 12.75 -7.19 22.80
C TYR A 185 11.55 -6.45 22.21
N CYS A 186 10.60 -6.02 23.05
CA CYS A 186 9.43 -5.25 22.63
C CYS A 186 9.85 -3.92 21.99
N VAL A 187 10.76 -3.18 22.62
CA VAL A 187 11.34 -1.95 22.06
C VAL A 187 12.01 -2.23 20.72
N ALA A 188 12.84 -3.27 20.65
CA ALA A 188 13.52 -3.67 19.43
C ALA A 188 12.55 -4.00 18.29
N LYS A 189 11.49 -4.76 18.57
CA LYS A 189 10.51 -5.21 17.57
C LYS A 189 9.58 -4.08 17.11
N MET A 190 9.26 -3.13 17.98
CA MET A 190 8.59 -1.88 17.59
C MET A 190 9.51 -1.00 16.71
N ALA A 191 10.80 -0.88 17.05
CA ALA A 191 11.76 -0.17 16.22
C ALA A 191 11.94 -0.82 14.83
N VAL A 192 12.01 -2.14 14.77
CA VAL A 192 12.05 -2.91 13.51
C VAL A 192 10.78 -2.70 12.68
N TYR A 193 9.59 -2.67 13.31
CA TYR A 193 8.35 -2.30 12.61
C TYR A 193 8.50 -0.94 11.94
N ARG A 194 8.88 0.09 12.71
CA ARG A 194 8.95 1.47 12.21
C ARG A 194 9.99 1.64 11.10
N LEU A 195 11.11 0.92 11.19
CA LEU A 195 12.13 0.89 10.15
C LEU A 195 11.56 0.37 8.82
N TRP A 196 10.96 -0.82 8.83
CA TRP A 196 10.44 -1.44 7.60
C TRP A 196 9.23 -0.67 7.03
N ASP A 197 8.40 -0.07 7.88
CA ASP A 197 7.34 0.87 7.49
C ASP A 197 7.92 2.08 6.74
N THR A 198 9.02 2.66 7.25
CA THR A 198 9.72 3.77 6.58
C THR A 198 10.31 3.34 5.22
N VAL A 199 10.83 2.11 5.12
CA VAL A 199 11.33 1.54 3.86
C VAL A 199 10.18 1.41 2.85
N ALA A 200 8.99 0.98 3.29
CA ALA A 200 7.81 0.87 2.44
C ALA A 200 7.36 2.24 1.89
N ILE A 201 7.37 3.27 2.74
CA ILE A 201 7.04 4.65 2.34
C ILE A 201 8.01 5.15 1.26
N ALA A 202 9.31 4.92 1.44
CA ALA A 202 10.34 5.34 0.49
C ALA A 202 10.34 4.52 -0.81
N ASN A 203 9.82 3.29 -0.78
CA ASN A 203 9.86 2.34 -1.89
C ASN A 203 8.46 1.74 -2.15
N PRO A 204 7.50 2.54 -2.64
CA PRO A 204 6.08 2.14 -2.72
C PRO A 204 5.79 0.98 -3.69
N ASN A 205 6.75 0.61 -4.54
CA ASN A 205 6.64 -0.54 -5.44
C ASN A 205 6.91 -1.87 -4.71
N LEU A 206 7.66 -1.84 -3.60
CA LEU A 206 7.92 -3.03 -2.80
C LEU A 206 6.67 -3.45 -2.02
N SER A 207 6.51 -4.75 -1.84
CA SER A 207 5.46 -5.30 -0.97
C SER A 207 6.06 -5.72 0.36
N ILE A 208 5.91 -4.88 1.40
CA ILE A 208 6.49 -5.14 2.72
C ILE A 208 5.37 -5.56 3.69
N PHE A 209 5.57 -6.66 4.40
CA PHE A 209 4.64 -7.21 5.38
C PHE A 209 5.35 -7.44 6.71
N HIS A 210 4.64 -7.27 7.82
CA HIS A 210 5.11 -7.65 9.14
C HIS A 210 4.31 -8.83 9.65
N THR A 211 4.97 -9.85 10.19
CA THR A 211 4.27 -11.03 10.73
C THR A 211 4.59 -11.25 12.20
N GLN A 212 3.55 -11.44 13.01
CA GLN A 212 3.64 -12.16 14.27
C GLN A 212 3.50 -13.65 13.97
N PRO A 213 4.56 -14.48 14.15
CA PRO A 213 4.56 -15.85 13.65
C PRO A 213 3.76 -16.86 14.48
N GLY A 214 3.10 -16.43 15.55
CA GLY A 214 2.52 -17.32 16.56
C GLY A 214 3.55 -17.74 17.63
N VAL A 215 3.20 -18.75 18.43
CA VAL A 215 4.02 -19.27 19.53
C VAL A 215 4.78 -20.52 19.11
N VAL A 216 5.79 -20.32 18.28
CA VAL A 216 6.59 -21.43 17.73
C VAL A 216 7.78 -21.73 18.65
N LEU A 217 7.89 -22.99 19.08
CA LEU A 217 9.03 -23.50 19.87
C LEU A 217 10.31 -23.61 19.01
N THR A 218 10.92 -22.46 18.73
CA THR A 218 12.22 -22.37 18.05
C THR A 218 13.37 -22.40 19.06
N GLU A 219 14.61 -22.62 18.61
CA GLU A 219 15.81 -22.50 19.45
C GLU A 219 15.85 -21.15 20.20
N LEU A 220 15.43 -20.06 19.54
CA LEU A 220 15.33 -18.73 20.13
C LEU A 220 14.27 -18.64 21.24
N ASN A 221 13.11 -19.28 21.06
CA ASN A 221 12.06 -19.31 22.08
C ASN A 221 12.46 -20.23 23.25
N LEU A 222 13.08 -21.38 22.95
CA LEU A 222 13.58 -22.32 23.96
C LEU A 222 14.70 -21.71 24.81
N SER A 223 15.56 -20.86 24.25
CA SER A 223 16.62 -20.19 25.02
C SER A 223 16.10 -19.24 26.10
N VAL A 224 14.81 -18.91 26.06
CA VAL A 224 14.12 -18.08 27.04
C VAL A 224 12.96 -18.85 27.69
N GLY A 225 13.12 -20.14 27.99
CA GLY A 225 12.14 -20.89 28.77
C GLY A 225 10.94 -21.47 27.99
N GLY A 226 10.93 -21.38 26.67
CA GLY A 226 10.00 -22.16 25.84
C GLY A 226 8.51 -21.89 26.11
N ALA A 227 7.70 -22.95 26.09
CA ALA A 227 6.26 -22.89 26.37
C ALA A 227 5.93 -22.45 27.81
N GLU A 228 6.80 -22.74 28.77
CA GLU A 228 6.60 -22.41 30.20
C GLU A 228 6.64 -20.90 30.46
N SER A 229 7.18 -20.12 29.52
CA SER A 229 7.21 -18.65 29.60
C SER A 229 5.88 -17.97 29.30
N PHE A 230 4.88 -18.73 28.87
CA PHE A 230 3.55 -18.21 28.56
C PHE A 230 2.50 -19.12 29.21
N GLU A 231 2.12 -18.81 30.46
CA GLU A 231 1.05 -19.55 31.15
C GLU A 231 -0.21 -19.61 30.26
N ASN A 232 -0.72 -20.83 30.05
CA ASN A 232 -1.95 -21.11 29.30
C ASN A 232 -1.94 -20.79 27.79
N VAL A 233 -0.78 -20.55 27.16
CA VAL A 233 -0.71 -20.35 25.70
C VAL A 233 -0.31 -21.64 24.98
N LYS A 234 -1.16 -22.10 24.05
CA LYS A 234 -0.87 -23.26 23.20
C LYS A 234 0.25 -22.94 22.23
N THR A 235 1.15 -23.90 22.01
CA THR A 235 2.21 -23.78 21.02
C THR A 235 1.69 -23.99 19.61
N ASP A 236 2.25 -23.23 18.68
CA ASP A 236 1.98 -23.32 17.25
C ASP A 236 3.05 -24.16 16.55
N ASP A 237 2.64 -24.86 15.50
CA ASP A 237 3.54 -25.61 14.64
C ASP A 237 4.31 -24.66 13.71
N VAL A 238 5.59 -24.95 13.45
CA VAL A 238 6.44 -24.10 12.59
C VAL A 238 5.92 -23.98 11.15
N SER A 239 5.09 -24.91 10.71
CA SER A 239 4.39 -24.85 9.43
C SER A 239 3.39 -23.69 9.33
N LEU A 240 2.86 -23.19 10.46
CA LEU A 240 1.95 -22.05 10.49
C LEU A 240 2.58 -20.81 9.84
N PRO A 241 3.66 -20.21 10.38
CA PRO A 241 4.28 -19.05 9.75
C PRO A 241 4.94 -19.39 8.42
N ALA A 242 5.45 -20.61 8.20
CA ALA A 242 6.04 -20.97 6.92
C ALA A 242 5.01 -20.91 5.76
N SER A 243 3.81 -21.46 5.98
CA SER A 243 2.71 -21.41 5.00
C SER A 243 2.19 -19.99 4.79
N PHE A 244 2.08 -19.20 5.86
CA PHE A 244 1.58 -17.82 5.79
C PHE A 244 2.57 -16.91 5.06
N ASN A 245 3.87 -17.03 5.36
CA ASN A 245 4.93 -16.27 4.68
C ASN A 245 5.00 -16.58 3.18
N LEU A 246 4.80 -17.85 2.79
CA LEU A 246 4.70 -18.25 1.39
C LEU A 246 3.49 -17.58 0.71
N TRP A 247 2.33 -17.59 1.36
CA TRP A 247 1.14 -16.92 0.85
C TRP A 247 1.34 -15.40 0.69
N LEU A 248 1.99 -14.73 1.66
CA LEU A 248 2.31 -13.29 1.56
C LEU A 248 3.21 -12.94 0.35
N ALA A 249 4.07 -13.87 -0.06
CA ALA A 249 4.88 -13.68 -1.27
C ALA A 249 4.05 -13.73 -2.56
N SER A 250 2.85 -14.30 -2.54
CA SER A 250 1.97 -14.40 -3.71
C SER A 250 1.25 -13.07 -4.04
N PRO A 251 0.73 -12.91 -5.27
CA PRO A 251 -0.14 -11.79 -5.64
C PRO A 251 -1.42 -11.70 -4.80
N GLU A 252 -1.93 -12.82 -4.27
CA GLU A 252 -3.20 -12.84 -3.50
C GLU A 252 -3.15 -11.95 -2.25
N ALA A 253 -1.96 -11.69 -1.70
CA ALA A 253 -1.78 -10.94 -0.46
C ALA A 253 -1.49 -9.44 -0.67
N ARG A 254 -1.47 -8.94 -1.91
CA ARG A 254 -1.02 -7.57 -2.21
C ARG A 254 -1.88 -6.46 -1.59
N PHE A 255 -3.12 -6.77 -1.24
CA PHE A 255 -4.03 -5.87 -0.53
C PHE A 255 -3.60 -5.61 0.93
N LEU A 256 -2.72 -6.45 1.51
CA LEU A 256 -2.19 -6.33 2.87
C LEU A 256 -0.81 -5.64 2.93
N ARG A 257 -0.39 -4.93 1.87
CA ARG A 257 0.90 -4.23 1.86
C ARG A 257 0.97 -3.22 3.02
N GLY A 258 2.09 -3.25 3.75
CA GLY A 258 2.33 -2.40 4.92
C GLY A 258 1.64 -2.85 6.20
N LYS A 259 0.93 -3.99 6.20
CA LYS A 259 0.17 -4.46 7.36
C LYS A 259 1.00 -5.32 8.31
N PHE A 260 0.57 -5.33 9.57
CA PHE A 260 1.01 -6.18 10.65
C PHE A 260 0.01 -7.32 10.85
N LEU A 261 0.47 -8.54 10.62
CA LEU A 261 -0.39 -9.71 10.47
C LEU A 261 -0.01 -10.79 11.48
N TRP A 262 -1.00 -11.44 12.10
CA TRP A 262 -0.74 -12.67 12.83
C TRP A 262 -0.90 -13.86 11.89
N CYS A 263 0.10 -14.74 11.85
CA CYS A 263 0.03 -15.93 10.99
C CYS A 263 -1.11 -16.88 11.37
N ASN A 264 -1.64 -16.75 12.60
CA ASN A 264 -2.79 -17.49 13.10
C ASN A 264 -4.12 -17.07 12.45
N TRP A 265 -4.22 -15.86 11.89
CA TRP A 265 -5.45 -15.38 11.26
C TRP A 265 -5.75 -16.16 9.98
N ASP A 266 -7.03 -16.40 9.72
CA ASP A 266 -7.48 -17.16 8.56
C ASP A 266 -7.32 -16.38 7.24
N ILE A 267 -6.58 -16.97 6.30
CA ILE A 267 -6.24 -16.33 5.01
C ILE A 267 -7.49 -16.00 4.18
N ASP A 268 -8.49 -16.88 4.14
CA ASP A 268 -9.68 -16.67 3.32
C ASP A 268 -10.57 -15.57 3.89
N GLU A 269 -10.68 -15.51 5.22
CA GLU A 269 -11.42 -14.44 5.91
C GLU A 269 -10.75 -13.08 5.78
N LEU A 270 -9.41 -13.03 5.73
CA LEU A 270 -8.68 -11.80 5.38
C LEU A 270 -8.96 -11.38 3.92
N LYS A 271 -8.93 -12.34 2.98
CA LYS A 271 -9.24 -12.07 1.56
C LYS A 271 -10.68 -11.58 1.37
N ALA A 272 -11.62 -12.10 2.16
CA ALA A 272 -13.01 -11.66 2.14
C ALA A 272 -13.20 -10.19 2.57
N GLN A 273 -12.24 -9.62 3.31
CA GLN A 273 -12.21 -8.25 3.80
C GLN A 273 -11.19 -7.37 3.04
N ALA A 274 -10.77 -7.80 1.84
CA ALA A 274 -9.65 -7.19 1.14
C ALA A 274 -9.87 -5.70 0.82
N LYS A 275 -11.10 -5.33 0.45
CA LYS A 275 -11.44 -3.95 0.07
C LYS A 275 -11.29 -3.00 1.25
N GLU A 276 -11.82 -3.39 2.42
CA GLU A 276 -11.72 -2.59 3.64
C GLU A 276 -10.26 -2.48 4.08
N LEU A 277 -9.56 -3.61 4.20
CA LEU A 277 -8.18 -3.69 4.71
C LEU A 277 -7.16 -2.97 3.82
N GLU A 278 -7.33 -2.98 2.49
CA GLU A 278 -6.44 -2.27 1.57
C GLU A 278 -6.56 -0.75 1.69
N SER A 279 -7.76 -0.26 1.99
CA SER A 279 -8.08 1.16 1.98
C SER A 279 -7.86 1.87 3.32
N GLY A 280 -7.96 1.14 4.43
CA GLY A 280 -7.97 1.71 5.77
C GLY A 280 -6.67 1.51 6.56
N PRO A 281 -6.57 2.11 7.75
CA PRO A 281 -5.41 2.02 8.63
C PRO A 281 -5.40 0.74 9.49
N GLU A 282 -6.40 -0.12 9.37
CA GLU A 282 -6.52 -1.35 10.15
C GLU A 282 -5.30 -2.23 9.96
N LEU A 283 -4.93 -2.95 11.02
CA LEU A 283 -3.78 -3.86 11.05
C LEU A 283 -2.42 -3.14 10.86
N SER A 284 -2.35 -1.82 10.98
CA SER A 284 -1.08 -1.09 11.11
C SER A 284 -0.85 -0.67 12.56
N ILE A 285 0.42 -0.58 12.99
CA ILE A 285 0.77 -0.03 14.30
C ILE A 285 0.87 1.49 14.16
N GLY A 286 0.00 2.19 14.88
CA GLY A 286 -0.05 3.65 14.94
C GLY A 286 -0.54 4.12 16.30
N LEU A 287 -0.60 5.42 16.48
CA LEU A 287 -1.13 5.99 17.71
C LEU A 287 -2.67 5.90 17.68
N VAL A 288 -3.23 5.04 18.53
CA VAL A 288 -4.68 4.90 18.68
C VAL A 288 -5.25 6.23 19.16
N GLY A 289 -6.21 6.78 18.42
CA GLY A 289 -6.78 8.09 18.71
C GLY A 289 -6.00 9.28 18.14
N TRP A 290 -4.98 9.04 17.30
CA TRP A 290 -4.27 10.08 16.55
C TRP A 290 -4.56 10.01 15.05
N PRO A 291 -5.30 10.98 14.51
CA PRO A 291 -6.35 11.72 15.16
C PRO A 291 -7.67 10.95 15.06
N GLY A 292 -8.17 10.49 16.21
CA GLY A 292 -9.60 10.24 16.46
C GLY A 292 -10.38 11.56 16.52
N TYR A 293 -10.04 12.46 15.61
CA TYR A 293 -10.68 13.74 15.35
C TYR A 293 -11.18 13.68 13.91
N SER A 294 -12.08 12.76 13.63
CA SER A 294 -12.85 12.78 12.38
C SER A 294 -13.70 14.06 12.26
N ASP A 295 -13.84 14.80 13.36
CA ASP A 295 -14.37 16.16 13.44
C ASP A 295 -13.35 17.09 14.14
N GLY A 296 -13.37 18.38 13.81
CA GLY A 296 -12.58 19.40 14.51
C GLY A 296 -13.14 19.75 15.89
N LYS A 297 -13.68 18.78 16.63
CA LYS A 297 -14.34 18.97 17.92
C LYS A 297 -13.49 19.65 19.00
N TYR A 298 -12.16 19.59 18.85
CA TYR A 298 -11.18 20.25 19.72
C TYR A 298 -10.45 21.39 19.01
N SER A 299 -10.99 21.86 17.89
CA SER A 299 -10.42 22.94 17.08
C SER A 299 -11.11 24.27 17.37
N ASP A 300 -10.29 25.31 17.55
CA ASP A 300 -10.69 26.72 17.56
C ASP A 300 -10.44 27.41 16.20
N LEU A 301 -10.24 26.62 15.12
CA LEU A 301 -9.83 27.07 13.78
C LEU A 301 -10.75 26.51 12.70
N ILE A 302 -11.32 27.39 11.88
CA ILE A 302 -12.21 27.03 10.77
C ILE A 302 -11.51 27.33 9.44
N ILE A 303 -11.37 26.35 8.55
CA ILE A 303 -11.08 26.60 7.13
C ILE A 303 -12.40 26.74 6.40
N SER A 304 -12.61 27.87 5.75
CA SER A 304 -13.77 28.14 4.89
C SER A 304 -13.34 28.21 3.43
N CYS A 305 -14.08 27.55 2.55
CA CYS A 305 -13.81 27.56 1.11
C CYS A 305 -15.13 27.31 0.36
N GLY A 306 -15.50 28.21 -0.57
CA GLY A 306 -16.72 28.08 -1.38
C GLY A 306 -18.01 27.87 -0.58
N GLY A 307 -18.11 28.45 0.62
CA GLY A 307 -19.28 28.30 1.51
C GLY A 307 -19.29 27.02 2.36
N LYS A 308 -18.29 26.13 2.21
CA LYS A 308 -18.06 25.01 3.13
C LYS A 308 -17.15 25.47 4.27
N GLU A 309 -17.43 25.00 5.48
CA GLU A 309 -16.62 25.24 6.67
C GLU A 309 -16.11 23.91 7.26
N HIS A 310 -14.82 23.86 7.58
CA HIS A 310 -14.15 22.69 8.11
C HIS A 310 -13.41 23.07 9.40
N GLN A 311 -13.79 22.47 10.53
CA GLN A 311 -13.06 22.64 11.78
C GLN A 311 -11.74 21.83 11.73
N VAL A 312 -10.59 22.47 11.96
CA VAL A 312 -9.26 21.86 11.74
C VAL A 312 -8.26 22.05 12.90
N HIS A 313 -7.45 21.05 13.25
CA HIS A 313 -6.51 21.19 14.38
C HIS A 313 -5.45 22.27 14.12
N LYS A 314 -5.14 23.06 15.17
CA LYS A 314 -4.24 24.21 15.13
C LYS A 314 -2.77 23.77 14.99
N ALA A 315 -2.36 23.45 13.77
CA ALA A 315 -0.96 23.12 13.43
C ALA A 315 -0.25 24.24 12.64
N LEU A 316 -0.85 25.43 12.54
CA LEU A 316 -0.30 26.59 11.85
C LEU A 316 -0.36 27.82 12.79
N GLU A 317 0.73 28.57 12.89
CA GLU A 317 0.90 29.66 13.86
C GLU A 317 -0.11 30.82 13.73
N GLU A 318 -0.35 31.40 14.91
CA GLU A 318 -1.03 32.62 15.38
C GLU A 318 -1.98 33.49 14.52
N HIS A 319 -3.16 33.71 15.13
CA HIS A 319 -4.05 34.89 15.07
C HIS A 319 -5.26 34.94 14.12
N LYS A 320 -5.64 33.89 13.40
CA LYS A 320 -6.97 33.85 12.74
C LYS A 320 -7.78 32.63 13.15
N GLN A 321 -8.96 32.87 13.69
CA GLN A 321 -9.96 31.86 14.07
C GLN A 321 -10.65 31.24 12.85
N VAL A 322 -10.65 31.98 11.72
CA VAL A 322 -11.15 31.52 10.41
C VAL A 322 -10.11 31.82 9.33
N VAL A 323 -9.73 30.79 8.58
CA VAL A 323 -8.92 30.88 7.36
C VAL A 323 -9.87 30.75 6.18
N ASN A 324 -9.99 31.78 5.36
CA ASN A 324 -10.79 31.74 4.15
C ASN A 324 -9.87 31.47 2.94
N LEU A 325 -10.25 30.48 2.13
CA LEU A 325 -9.56 30.03 0.92
C LEU A 325 -10.45 30.28 -0.30
N PRO A 326 -10.68 31.55 -0.69
CA PRO A 326 -11.65 31.89 -1.73
C PRO A 326 -11.21 31.50 -3.15
N ASP A 327 -9.90 31.33 -3.36
CA ASP A 327 -9.30 31.06 -4.67
C ASP A 327 -9.06 29.55 -4.90
N ASP A 328 -9.40 28.70 -3.93
CA ASP A 328 -9.16 27.26 -3.99
C ASP A 328 -10.43 26.47 -4.34
N ASP A 329 -10.27 25.28 -4.93
CA ASP A 329 -11.39 24.39 -5.22
C ASP A 329 -11.96 23.80 -3.90
N PRO A 330 -13.26 23.97 -3.60
CA PRO A 330 -13.84 23.53 -2.32
C PRO A 330 -13.78 22.01 -2.10
N ASN A 331 -13.85 21.20 -3.15
CA ASN A 331 -13.76 19.74 -3.03
C ASN A 331 -12.30 19.30 -2.81
N ALA A 332 -11.35 19.98 -3.44
CA ALA A 332 -9.93 19.76 -3.20
C ALA A 332 -9.50 20.18 -1.79
N VAL A 333 -10.03 21.29 -1.27
CA VAL A 333 -9.82 21.71 0.13
C VAL A 333 -10.44 20.72 1.12
N GLU A 334 -11.65 20.23 0.85
CA GLU A 334 -12.28 19.18 1.66
C GLU A 334 -11.43 17.91 1.71
N ILE A 335 -10.93 17.45 0.57
CA ILE A 335 -10.02 16.30 0.49
C ILE A 335 -8.69 16.59 1.19
N MET A 336 -8.15 17.80 1.06
CA MET A 336 -6.93 18.20 1.76
C MET A 336 -7.12 18.08 3.27
N VAL A 337 -8.21 18.65 3.80
CA VAL A 337 -8.55 18.54 5.22
C VAL A 337 -8.72 17.08 5.60
N TYR A 338 -9.51 16.31 4.87
CA TYR A 338 -9.70 14.88 5.11
C TYR A 338 -8.37 14.12 5.18
N TYR A 339 -7.46 14.37 4.24
CA TYR A 339 -6.14 13.76 4.19
C TYR A 339 -5.30 14.07 5.43
N LEU A 340 -5.35 15.30 5.95
CA LEU A 340 -4.60 15.68 7.16
C LEU A 340 -5.00 14.85 8.38
N TYR A 341 -6.23 14.31 8.40
CA TYR A 341 -6.70 13.44 9.46
C TYR A 341 -6.50 11.95 9.18
N HIS A 342 -6.68 11.52 7.92
CA HIS A 342 -6.78 10.10 7.59
C HIS A 342 -5.55 9.55 6.88
N GLY A 343 -4.60 10.40 6.45
CA GLY A 343 -3.42 10.00 5.68
C GLY A 343 -3.71 9.48 4.26
N GLY A 344 -4.99 9.50 3.84
CA GLY A 344 -5.49 9.07 2.54
C GLY A 344 -6.77 9.81 2.18
N TYR A 345 -7.31 9.57 0.97
CA TYR A 345 -8.63 10.05 0.58
C TYR A 345 -9.28 9.17 -0.49
N HIS A 346 -10.61 9.24 -0.56
CA HIS A 346 -11.43 8.63 -1.59
C HIS A 346 -12.08 9.72 -2.43
N ALA A 347 -12.19 9.50 -3.75
CA ALA A 347 -13.10 10.31 -4.54
C ALA A 347 -14.54 9.89 -4.19
N PRO A 348 -15.51 10.82 -4.12
CA PRO A 348 -16.88 10.49 -3.77
C PRO A 348 -17.47 9.45 -4.74
N GLN A 349 -17.87 8.28 -4.24
CA GLN A 349 -18.66 7.33 -5.02
C GLN A 349 -20.11 7.80 -5.02
N HIS A 350 -20.59 8.36 -6.13
CA HIS A 350 -22.01 8.66 -6.26
C HIS A 350 -22.81 7.35 -6.36
N THR A 351 -23.46 6.97 -5.25
CA THR A 351 -24.56 6.00 -5.25
C THR A 351 -25.86 6.76 -5.43
N THR A 352 -26.36 6.88 -6.65
CA THR A 352 -27.74 7.30 -6.88
C THR A 352 -28.64 6.07 -6.92
N SER A 353 -29.53 5.96 -5.93
CA SER A 353 -30.65 5.02 -5.93
C SER A 353 -31.49 5.21 -7.20
N LYS A 354 -31.95 4.10 -7.78
CA LYS A 354 -32.73 4.04 -9.04
C LYS A 354 -34.04 4.86 -8.99
N ASP A 355 -34.47 5.32 -7.83
CA ASP A 355 -35.78 5.97 -7.64
C ASP A 355 -35.82 7.47 -7.98
N GLN A 356 -34.67 8.16 -8.11
CA GLN A 356 -34.65 9.60 -8.46
C GLN A 356 -34.67 9.89 -9.97
N ILE A 357 -34.41 8.89 -10.82
CA ILE A 357 -34.40 9.06 -12.29
C ILE A 357 -35.83 9.20 -12.86
N ALA A 358 -36.87 8.82 -12.10
CA ALA A 358 -38.24 8.83 -12.58
C ALA A 358 -38.95 10.21 -12.51
N GLN A 359 -38.38 11.22 -11.84
CA GLN A 359 -39.06 12.51 -11.63
C GLN A 359 -38.56 13.67 -12.50
N ASP A 360 -37.38 13.57 -13.11
CA ASP A 360 -36.81 14.68 -13.92
C ASP A 360 -37.01 14.52 -15.44
N ASN A 361 -37.66 13.45 -15.89
CA ASN A 361 -37.87 13.14 -17.31
C ASN A 361 -39.18 13.71 -17.92
N THR A 362 -39.71 14.82 -17.38
CA THR A 362 -40.89 15.51 -17.97
C THR A 362 -40.64 16.96 -18.40
N SER A 363 -39.40 17.34 -18.73
CA SER A 363 -39.10 18.63 -19.36
C SER A 363 -38.76 18.46 -20.85
N LYS A 364 -39.68 18.89 -21.71
CA LYS A 364 -39.53 18.96 -23.18
C LYS A 364 -38.36 19.91 -23.55
N PRO A 365 -37.60 19.67 -24.65
CA PRO A 365 -36.58 20.62 -25.11
C PRO A 365 -37.22 21.90 -25.66
N LEU A 366 -36.66 23.07 -25.34
CA LEU A 366 -37.05 24.38 -25.89
C LEU A 366 -36.53 24.51 -27.34
N SER A 367 -37.37 25.00 -28.26
CA SER A 367 -36.99 25.25 -29.66
C SER A 367 -36.36 26.64 -29.86
N PRO A 368 -35.58 26.87 -30.94
CA PRO A 368 -34.68 28.02 -31.10
C PRO A 368 -35.31 29.43 -31.22
N GLU A 369 -36.62 29.58 -31.07
CA GLU A 369 -37.33 30.87 -31.21
C GLU A 369 -37.73 31.53 -29.87
N GLN A 370 -37.36 30.95 -28.72
CA GLN A 370 -37.71 31.49 -27.39
C GLN A 370 -36.65 32.43 -26.77
N LEU A 371 -35.74 32.98 -27.57
CA LEU A 371 -34.74 33.95 -27.08
C LEU A 371 -35.16 35.42 -27.21
N LEU A 372 -36.38 35.74 -27.68
CA LEU A 372 -36.81 37.14 -27.84
C LEU A 372 -38.31 37.37 -27.51
N VAL A 373 -38.53 38.21 -26.48
CA VAL A 373 -39.74 39.03 -26.17
C VAL A 373 -40.89 38.37 -25.38
N ARG A 374 -41.55 39.22 -24.57
CA ARG A 374 -42.35 39.04 -23.34
C ARG A 374 -43.88 39.01 -23.59
N GLU A 375 -44.66 38.57 -22.57
CA GLU A 375 -46.11 38.85 -22.25
C GLU A 375 -47.19 37.80 -22.71
N PRO A 376 -48.39 37.68 -22.05
CA PRO A 376 -48.84 36.42 -21.43
C PRO A 376 -50.22 35.84 -21.86
N SER A 377 -50.39 34.55 -21.52
CA SER A 377 -51.63 33.81 -21.15
C SER A 377 -52.58 33.23 -22.22
N THR A 378 -53.01 31.98 -21.95
CA THR A 378 -54.35 31.32 -22.12
C THR A 378 -54.43 30.00 -22.94
N ASN A 379 -54.83 28.94 -22.21
CA ASN A 379 -55.70 27.77 -22.50
C ASN A 379 -55.67 26.90 -23.78
N SER A 380 -55.96 25.59 -23.53
CA SER A 380 -56.67 24.57 -24.37
C SER A 380 -55.80 23.71 -25.32
N THR A 381 -55.57 22.41 -25.02
CA THR A 381 -56.33 21.14 -25.21
C THR A 381 -56.14 20.40 -26.56
N LEU A 382 -55.85 19.10 -26.41
CA LEU A 382 -56.26 17.91 -27.20
C LEU A 382 -55.42 17.38 -28.38
N ASP A 383 -55.23 16.05 -28.27
CA ASP A 383 -55.20 14.97 -29.27
C ASP A 383 -53.99 14.71 -30.19
N GLY A 384 -53.39 13.53 -29.97
CA GLY A 384 -53.65 12.40 -30.88
C GLY A 384 -52.54 11.97 -31.86
N ALA A 385 -52.25 10.67 -31.80
CA ALA A 385 -51.77 9.78 -32.86
C ALA A 385 -50.28 9.37 -32.92
N THR A 386 -50.16 8.04 -32.87
CA THR A 386 -49.09 7.07 -33.06
C THR A 386 -48.36 7.14 -34.42
N ALA A 387 -47.05 6.83 -34.45
CA ALA A 387 -46.48 5.75 -35.27
C ALA A 387 -44.95 5.58 -35.05
N ASP A 388 -44.51 4.34 -35.16
CA ASP A 388 -43.20 3.74 -34.91
C ASP A 388 -41.98 4.36 -35.62
N PHE A 389 -40.79 4.25 -35.00
CA PHE A 389 -39.56 3.66 -35.56
C PHE A 389 -38.42 3.71 -34.51
N THR A 390 -37.86 2.55 -34.15
CA THR A 390 -36.56 2.42 -33.44
C THR A 390 -35.44 2.26 -34.48
N PRO A 391 -34.21 2.77 -34.26
CA PRO A 391 -33.28 2.07 -33.38
C PRO A 391 -32.36 2.97 -32.52
N SER A 392 -32.11 2.52 -31.28
CA SER A 392 -30.82 2.55 -30.59
C SER A 392 -29.99 3.85 -30.67
N ILE A 393 -30.07 4.68 -29.62
CA ILE A 393 -28.92 5.45 -29.15
C ILE A 393 -28.85 5.30 -27.63
N SER A 394 -27.69 4.82 -27.19
CA SER A 394 -27.19 4.75 -25.82
C SER A 394 -27.62 5.94 -24.96
N GLY A 395 -28.29 5.64 -23.85
CA GLY A 395 -28.63 6.61 -22.81
C GLY A 395 -27.38 7.26 -22.17
N PRO A 396 -27.54 8.39 -21.48
CA PRO A 396 -26.43 9.24 -21.08
C PRO A 396 -25.55 8.56 -20.02
N ARG A 397 -24.27 8.36 -20.37
CA ARG A 397 -23.21 8.07 -19.40
C ARG A 397 -22.97 9.33 -18.57
N VAL A 398 -23.57 9.38 -17.40
CA VAL A 398 -23.13 10.29 -16.33
C VAL A 398 -21.92 9.63 -15.67
N ILE A 399 -20.73 10.02 -16.08
CA ILE A 399 -19.46 9.71 -15.41
C ILE A 399 -18.79 11.08 -15.27
N SER A 400 -18.68 11.56 -14.04
CA SER A 400 -18.11 12.87 -13.74
C SER A 400 -17.62 12.84 -12.29
N LEU A 401 -16.29 12.86 -12.09
CA LEU A 401 -15.56 13.75 -11.15
C LEU A 401 -14.14 13.25 -10.75
N ASP A 402 -13.73 12.00 -10.97
CA ASP A 402 -12.51 11.48 -10.30
C ASP A 402 -11.20 12.11 -10.81
N LEU A 403 -11.07 12.34 -12.13
CA LEU A 403 -9.83 12.76 -12.78
C LEU A 403 -9.47 14.23 -12.52
N ALA A 404 -10.40 15.15 -12.80
CA ALA A 404 -10.21 16.58 -12.57
C ALA A 404 -10.02 16.87 -11.06
N LEU A 405 -10.74 16.16 -10.19
CA LEU A 405 -10.58 16.27 -8.74
C LEU A 405 -9.17 15.89 -8.29
N HIS A 406 -8.57 14.81 -8.82
CA HIS A 406 -7.19 14.46 -8.49
C HIS A 406 -6.18 15.56 -8.92
N ALA A 407 -6.42 16.23 -10.06
CA ALA A 407 -5.60 17.35 -10.49
C ALA A 407 -5.76 18.58 -9.56
N ALA A 408 -6.99 18.90 -9.15
CA ALA A 408 -7.26 19.98 -8.21
C ALA A 408 -6.64 19.71 -6.82
N VAL A 409 -6.75 18.48 -6.31
CA VAL A 409 -6.11 18.05 -5.05
C VAL A 409 -4.59 18.14 -5.14
N TYR A 410 -4.00 17.78 -6.28
CA TYR A 410 -2.56 17.92 -6.50
C TYR A 410 -2.11 19.38 -6.42
N ALA A 411 -2.87 20.30 -7.02
CA ALA A 411 -2.58 21.74 -7.00
C ALA A 411 -2.67 22.33 -5.58
N VAL A 412 -3.74 22.01 -4.85
CA VAL A 412 -3.90 22.42 -3.44
C VAL A 412 -2.77 21.86 -2.59
N ALA A 413 -2.43 20.58 -2.75
CA ALA A 413 -1.33 19.96 -2.02
C ALA A 413 0.04 20.61 -2.31
N GLU A 414 0.28 21.03 -3.55
CA GLU A 414 1.48 21.79 -3.91
C GLU A 414 1.50 23.17 -3.25
N LYS A 415 0.39 23.92 -3.37
CA LYS A 415 0.24 25.27 -2.82
C LYS A 415 0.51 25.31 -1.32
N TYR A 416 0.06 24.30 -0.58
CA TYR A 416 0.23 24.20 0.87
C TYR A 416 1.39 23.28 1.31
N ALA A 417 2.25 22.86 0.38
CA ALA A 417 3.42 22.01 0.65
C ALA A 417 3.11 20.67 1.36
N ILE A 418 1.95 20.07 1.10
CA ILE A 418 1.51 18.78 1.65
C ILE A 418 2.01 17.66 0.73
N HIS A 419 3.31 17.36 0.83
CA HIS A 419 4.03 16.44 -0.07
C HIS A 419 3.39 15.04 -0.19
N GLY A 420 2.91 14.47 0.92
CA GLY A 420 2.26 13.15 0.90
C GLY A 420 0.95 13.15 0.11
N LEU A 421 0.14 14.21 0.25
CA LEU A 421 -1.10 14.39 -0.52
C LEU A 421 -0.82 14.62 -2.00
N LYS A 422 0.19 15.44 -2.31
CA LYS A 422 0.66 15.70 -3.69
C LYS A 422 1.01 14.38 -4.38
N ASN A 423 1.83 13.55 -3.74
CA ASN A 423 2.23 12.25 -4.27
C ASN A 423 1.06 11.27 -4.40
N LEU A 424 0.15 11.24 -3.41
CA LEU A 424 -1.03 10.39 -3.45
C LEU A 424 -1.98 10.79 -4.60
N ALA A 425 -2.26 12.08 -4.77
CA ALA A 425 -3.09 12.62 -5.83
C ALA A 425 -2.51 12.32 -7.22
N MET A 426 -1.19 12.49 -7.39
CA MET A 426 -0.50 12.14 -8.63
C MET A 426 -0.64 10.66 -8.99
N ARG A 427 -0.49 9.75 -8.01
CA ARG A 427 -0.66 8.30 -8.23
C ARG A 427 -2.09 7.95 -8.63
N LYS A 428 -3.08 8.52 -7.93
CA LYS A 428 -4.50 8.29 -8.24
C LYS A 428 -4.88 8.89 -9.60
N PHE A 429 -4.37 10.07 -9.94
CA PHE A 429 -4.49 10.66 -11.27
C PHE A 429 -3.92 9.74 -12.34
N LYS A 430 -2.67 9.30 -12.20
CA LYS A 430 -2.01 8.41 -13.18
C LYS A 430 -2.83 7.16 -13.44
N ARG A 431 -3.26 6.47 -12.38
CA ARG A 431 -4.07 5.24 -12.49
C ARG A 431 -5.37 5.50 -13.26
N THR A 432 -6.11 6.52 -12.84
CA THR A 432 -7.41 6.84 -13.44
C THR A 432 -7.26 7.33 -14.88
N ALA A 433 -6.22 8.12 -15.17
CA ALA A 433 -5.93 8.61 -16.52
C ALA A 433 -5.53 7.49 -17.48
N THR A 434 -4.78 6.49 -17.02
CA THR A 434 -4.45 5.30 -17.84
C THR A 434 -5.67 4.43 -18.10
N GLU A 435 -6.63 4.36 -17.17
CA GLU A 435 -7.87 3.57 -17.34
C GLU A 435 -8.90 4.26 -18.25
N TYR A 436 -9.03 5.59 -18.16
CA TYR A 436 -10.09 6.37 -18.80
C TYR A 436 -9.56 7.46 -19.75
N TRP A 437 -8.44 7.20 -20.43
CA TRP A 437 -7.77 8.15 -21.33
C TRP A 437 -8.66 8.64 -22.48
N ASP A 438 -9.64 7.83 -22.91
CA ASP A 438 -10.53 8.12 -24.04
C ASP A 438 -11.77 8.96 -23.66
N SER A 439 -11.91 9.32 -22.38
CA SER A 439 -13.03 10.09 -21.84
C SER A 439 -12.87 11.60 -22.03
N ASN A 440 -13.99 12.34 -21.96
CA ASN A 440 -13.95 13.81 -21.92
C ASN A 440 -13.37 14.32 -20.59
N ASP A 441 -13.53 13.56 -19.51
CA ASP A 441 -12.99 13.85 -18.18
C ASP A 441 -11.46 13.94 -18.20
N PHE A 442 -10.79 13.11 -19.01
CA PHE A 442 -9.34 13.20 -19.20
C PHE A 442 -8.94 14.58 -19.76
N LEU A 443 -9.67 15.10 -20.76
CA LEU A 443 -9.37 16.39 -21.38
C LEU A 443 -9.60 17.57 -20.41
N GLU A 444 -10.62 17.50 -19.56
CA GLU A 444 -10.82 18.49 -18.49
C GLU A 444 -9.69 18.44 -17.46
N ALA A 445 -9.26 17.24 -17.08
CA ALA A 445 -8.09 17.01 -16.24
C ALA A 445 -6.79 17.58 -16.84
N VAL A 446 -6.60 17.50 -18.16
CA VAL A 446 -5.45 18.12 -18.86
C VAL A 446 -5.43 19.63 -18.63
N ARG A 447 -6.59 20.29 -18.78
CA ARG A 447 -6.72 21.73 -18.52
C ARG A 447 -6.34 22.06 -17.07
N GLY A 448 -6.86 21.31 -16.10
CA GLY A 448 -6.52 21.48 -14.68
C GLY A 448 -5.03 21.29 -14.39
N ALA A 449 -4.40 20.25 -14.96
CA ALA A 449 -2.97 19.98 -14.76
C ALA A 449 -2.07 21.14 -15.25
N TYR A 450 -2.43 21.76 -16.38
CA TYR A 450 -1.65 22.87 -16.96
C TYR A 450 -2.02 24.25 -16.41
N ALA A 451 -3.26 24.45 -15.95
CA ALA A 451 -3.70 25.73 -15.37
C ALA A 451 -3.26 25.91 -13.92
N CYS A 452 -3.18 24.82 -13.14
CA CYS A 452 -3.06 24.92 -11.69
C CYS A 452 -1.63 24.68 -11.15
N THR A 453 -0.63 24.52 -12.03
CA THR A 453 0.76 24.23 -11.60
C THR A 453 1.79 25.03 -12.40
N ALA A 454 2.80 25.56 -11.70
CA ALA A 454 3.91 26.29 -12.33
C ALA A 454 4.64 25.44 -13.37
N ASP A 455 5.32 26.07 -14.33
CA ASP A 455 6.04 25.37 -15.41
C ASP A 455 7.12 24.41 -14.92
N THR A 456 7.70 24.71 -13.77
CA THR A 456 8.69 23.85 -13.08
C THR A 456 8.07 22.60 -12.46
N ASN A 457 6.76 22.57 -12.24
CA ASN A 457 6.06 21.43 -11.68
C ASN A 457 5.60 20.50 -12.82
N ARG A 458 6.36 19.40 -13.01
CA ARG A 458 6.22 18.47 -14.13
C ARG A 458 5.34 17.25 -13.84
N GLY A 459 4.96 16.99 -12.59
CA GLY A 459 4.40 15.69 -12.18
C GLY A 459 3.17 15.25 -12.97
N LEU A 460 2.11 16.07 -13.00
CA LEU A 460 0.91 15.77 -13.80
C LEU A 460 1.14 15.98 -15.30
N LYS A 461 1.94 16.98 -15.67
CA LYS A 461 2.23 17.34 -17.07
C LYS A 461 2.90 16.18 -17.82
N ASP A 462 3.88 15.53 -17.20
CA ASP A 462 4.58 14.39 -17.78
C ASP A 462 3.66 13.17 -17.96
N ILE A 463 2.70 12.95 -17.04
CA ILE A 463 1.69 11.90 -17.16
C ILE A 463 0.78 12.18 -18.37
N VAL A 464 0.27 13.41 -18.48
CA VAL A 464 -0.60 13.84 -19.58
C VAL A 464 0.09 13.66 -20.93
N VAL A 465 1.33 14.14 -21.05
CA VAL A 465 2.10 14.07 -22.29
C VAL A 465 2.40 12.62 -22.68
N THR A 466 2.72 11.77 -21.69
CA THR A 466 2.92 10.34 -21.92
C THR A 466 1.66 9.70 -22.50
N ILE A 467 0.48 9.95 -21.90
CA ILE A 467 -0.80 9.38 -22.38
C ILE A 467 -1.17 9.89 -23.77
N LEU A 468 -1.04 11.21 -24.03
CA LEU A 468 -1.32 11.77 -25.35
C LEU A 468 -0.39 11.20 -26.44
N HIS A 469 0.87 10.92 -26.10
CA HIS A 469 1.83 10.31 -27.01
C HIS A 469 1.53 8.83 -27.26
N GLU A 470 1.14 8.08 -26.23
CA GLU A 470 0.76 6.66 -26.34
C GLU A 470 -0.57 6.45 -27.08
N HIS A 471 -1.46 7.45 -27.04
CA HIS A 471 -2.79 7.42 -27.66
C HIS A 471 -2.98 8.57 -28.67
N PRO A 472 -2.28 8.54 -29.83
CA PRO A 472 -2.28 9.65 -30.79
C PRO A 472 -3.65 9.95 -31.38
N THR A 473 -4.59 9.00 -31.37
CA THR A 473 -5.99 9.21 -31.81
C THR A 473 -6.72 10.25 -30.97
N LEU A 474 -6.23 10.58 -29.77
CA LEU A 474 -6.77 11.70 -28.98
C LEU A 474 -6.52 13.04 -29.66
N LEU A 475 -5.46 13.19 -30.45
CA LEU A 475 -5.12 14.42 -31.18
C LEU A 475 -6.06 14.68 -32.35
N ASP A 476 -6.81 13.66 -32.79
CA ASP A 476 -7.83 13.80 -33.84
C ASP A 476 -9.15 14.38 -33.31
N LYS A 477 -9.36 14.39 -31.98
CA LYS A 477 -10.55 14.99 -31.36
C LYS A 477 -10.46 16.52 -31.41
N GLU A 478 -11.56 17.16 -31.80
CA GLU A 478 -11.65 18.62 -31.94
C GLU A 478 -11.36 19.32 -30.60
N GLU A 479 -11.83 18.77 -29.49
CA GLU A 479 -11.61 19.28 -28.14
C GLU A 479 -10.13 19.27 -27.75
N THR A 480 -9.39 18.21 -28.08
CA THR A 480 -7.94 18.13 -27.83
C THR A 480 -7.18 19.17 -28.65
N GLN A 481 -7.58 19.36 -29.91
CA GLN A 481 -6.96 20.38 -30.78
C GLN A 481 -7.23 21.80 -30.26
N LEU A 482 -8.41 22.06 -29.70
CA LEU A 482 -8.71 23.33 -29.04
C LEU A 482 -7.80 23.55 -27.82
N ILE A 483 -7.64 22.55 -26.95
CA ILE A 483 -6.74 22.64 -25.78
C ILE A 483 -5.30 22.94 -26.21
N LEU A 484 -4.81 22.27 -27.26
CA LEU A 484 -3.46 22.50 -27.78
C LEU A 484 -3.27 23.90 -28.36
N LYS A 485 -4.30 24.47 -29.00
CA LYS A 485 -4.27 25.85 -29.51
C LYS A 485 -4.32 26.89 -28.38
N GLU A 486 -5.02 26.58 -27.29
CA GLU A 486 -5.17 27.46 -26.13
C GLU A 486 -3.95 27.37 -25.18
N SER A 487 -3.32 26.20 -25.07
CA SER A 487 -2.19 25.93 -24.18
C SER A 487 -0.88 25.77 -24.94
N ASN A 488 -0.18 26.89 -25.14
CA ASN A 488 1.16 26.91 -25.76
C ASN A 488 2.15 25.96 -25.06
N MET A 489 2.02 25.78 -23.74
CA MET A 489 2.89 24.91 -22.95
C MET A 489 2.64 23.42 -23.19
N LEU A 490 1.38 22.99 -23.33
CA LEU A 490 1.07 21.60 -23.66
C LEU A 490 1.61 21.23 -25.04
N ALA A 491 1.41 22.11 -26.03
CA ALA A 491 1.93 21.91 -27.38
C ALA A 491 3.47 21.82 -27.38
N TYR A 492 4.14 22.74 -26.67
CA TYR A 492 5.60 22.69 -26.51
C TYR A 492 6.07 21.38 -25.87
N ASP A 493 5.45 20.97 -24.76
CA ASP A 493 5.83 19.75 -24.03
C ASP A 493 5.65 18.49 -24.87
N LEU A 494 4.57 18.40 -25.64
CA LEU A 494 4.30 17.26 -26.50
C LEU A 494 5.35 17.15 -27.62
N VAL A 495 5.73 18.27 -28.24
CA VAL A 495 6.80 18.32 -29.25
C VAL A 495 8.14 17.91 -28.64
N MET A 496 8.47 18.45 -27.47
CA MET A 496 9.72 18.13 -26.79
C MET A 496 9.77 16.65 -26.38
N TYR A 497 8.68 16.10 -25.86
CA TYR A 497 8.60 14.68 -25.53
C TYR A 497 8.77 13.80 -26.77
N ALA A 498 8.07 14.08 -27.88
CA ALA A 498 8.20 13.34 -29.12
C ALA A 498 9.65 13.36 -29.67
N ARG A 499 10.35 14.49 -29.57
CA ARG A 499 11.76 14.60 -29.97
C ARG A 499 12.70 13.72 -29.13
N HIS A 500 12.46 13.62 -27.83
CA HIS A 500 13.27 12.77 -26.95
C HIS A 500 12.91 11.29 -27.09
N SER A 501 11.65 10.99 -27.36
CA SER A 501 11.14 9.61 -27.54
C SER A 501 11.48 9.02 -28.91
N ASN A 502 11.78 9.85 -29.92
CA ASN A 502 12.29 9.42 -31.23
C ASN A 502 13.68 10.03 -31.53
N PRO A 503 14.78 9.42 -31.07
CA PRO A 503 16.14 9.97 -31.23
C PRO A 503 16.70 9.94 -32.67
N SER A 504 15.88 9.69 -33.69
CA SER A 504 16.35 9.47 -35.07
C SER A 504 15.41 10.07 -36.13
N THR A 505 15.55 11.38 -36.32
CA THR A 505 15.47 12.07 -37.62
C THR A 505 16.50 13.19 -37.64
#